data_AF-A0A1W2BPD7-F1
#
_entry.id   AF-A0A1W2BPD7-F1
#
_cell.length_a   1.000
_cell.length_b   1.000
_cell.length_c   1.000
_cell.angle_alpha   90.00
_cell.angle_beta   90.00
_cell.angle_gamma   90.00
#
_symmetry.space_group_name_H-M   'P 1'
#
loop_
_entity.id
_entity.type
_entity.pdbx_description
1 polymer ?
#
loop_
_entity_poly.entity_id
_entity_poly.type
_entity_poly.pdbx_seq_one_letter_code
_entity_poly.pdbx_strand_id
1 'polypeptide(L)'
;MKKPFEKAKTTDEIPENFKAKTTDEILENFREKMEKEFKLGIPRNKLRYATDGFLNGRTMANRDCEGRGIPGRFKIGRQIAYPVDGTVEYLRTILTVA
;
A
#
# COMPACT_ATOMS: atom_id res chain seq x y z
N MET A 1 9.39 -36.37 32.87
CA MET A 1 9.77 -35.00 33.29
C MET A 1 9.17 -34.00 32.31
N LYS A 2 8.13 -33.26 32.71
CA LYS A 2 7.49 -32.21 31.89
C LYS A 2 8.28 -30.92 32.07
N LYS A 3 8.79 -30.31 31.00
CA LYS A 3 9.41 -28.98 31.04
C LYS A 3 8.33 -27.97 31.44
N PRO A 4 8.59 -27.05 32.40
CA PRO A 4 7.63 -26.00 32.71
C PRO A 4 7.49 -25.07 31.50
N PHE A 5 6.26 -24.79 31.10
CA PHE A 5 5.94 -23.78 30.10
C PHE A 5 6.47 -22.42 30.60
N GLU A 6 7.40 -21.84 29.84
CA GLU A 6 7.81 -20.45 30.03
C GLU A 6 6.57 -19.55 29.97
N LYS A 7 6.39 -18.77 31.03
CA LYS A 7 5.28 -17.83 31.15
C LYS A 7 5.34 -16.87 29.96
N ALA A 8 4.23 -16.78 29.23
CA ALA A 8 4.04 -15.77 28.20
C ALA A 8 4.36 -14.40 28.80
N LYS A 9 5.20 -13.62 28.10
CA LYS A 9 5.61 -12.29 28.52
C LYS A 9 4.35 -11.44 28.78
N THR A 10 4.34 -10.85 29.96
CA THR A 10 3.35 -9.94 30.52
C THR A 10 3.01 -8.82 29.53
N THR A 11 1.74 -8.42 29.52
CA THR A 11 1.06 -7.46 28.63
C THR A 11 1.56 -6.00 28.75
N ASP A 12 2.81 -5.75 29.16
CA ASP A 12 3.26 -4.42 29.64
C ASP A 12 4.48 -3.85 28.89
N GLU A 13 4.60 -4.07 27.58
CA GLU A 13 5.56 -3.31 26.75
C GLU A 13 4.97 -2.98 25.36
N ILE A 14 3.83 -2.29 25.34
CA ILE A 14 3.47 -1.48 24.18
C ILE A 14 4.18 -0.13 24.38
N PRO A 15 5.20 0.22 23.59
CA PRO A 15 5.88 1.50 23.78
C PRO A 15 4.88 2.66 23.62
N GLU A 16 4.89 3.59 24.58
CA GLU A 16 4.06 4.81 24.64
C GLU A 16 4.11 5.69 23.37
N ASN A 17 5.02 5.40 22.45
CA ASN A 17 5.21 6.10 21.18
C ASN A 17 4.45 5.53 19.98
N PHE A 18 3.46 4.64 20.17
CA PHE A 18 2.55 4.28 19.08
C PHE A 18 1.53 5.39 18.82
N LYS A 19 2.00 6.61 18.50
CA LYS A 19 1.14 7.63 17.90
C LYS A 19 0.66 7.07 16.57
N ALA A 20 -0.67 6.97 16.42
CA ALA A 20 -1.26 6.61 15.13
C ALA A 20 -0.72 7.57 14.08
N LYS A 21 -0.03 7.05 13.06
CA LYS A 21 0.48 7.85 11.96
C LYS A 21 -0.68 8.55 11.27
N THR A 22 -0.51 9.82 10.94
CA THR A 22 -1.51 10.57 10.18
C THR A 22 -1.63 10.00 8.76
N THR A 23 -2.76 10.24 8.08
CA THR A 23 -2.96 9.77 6.70
C THR A 23 -1.86 10.27 5.77
N ASP A 24 -1.45 11.53 5.93
CA ASP A 24 -0.38 12.12 5.12
C ASP A 24 0.98 11.45 5.38
N GLU A 25 1.31 11.15 6.63
CA GLU A 25 2.54 10.40 6.96
C GLU A 25 2.54 8.99 6.36
N ILE A 26 1.41 8.29 6.39
CA ILE A 26 1.29 6.95 5.80
C ILE A 26 1.52 7.02 4.29
N LEU A 27 0.88 7.98 3.63
CA LEU A 27 0.99 8.16 2.18
C LEU A 27 2.38 8.60 1.73
N GLU A 28 3.04 9.47 2.49
CA GLU A 28 4.41 9.91 2.17
C GLU A 28 5.41 8.76 2.32
N ASN A 29 5.30 7.97 3.40
CA ASN A 29 6.12 6.77 3.57
C ASN A 29 5.91 5.77 2.41
N PHE A 30 4.66 5.59 1.96
CA PHE A 30 4.36 4.75 0.80
C PHE A 30 5.00 5.32 -0.46
N ARG A 31 4.86 6.63 -0.71
CA ARG A 31 5.44 7.32 -1.87
C ARG A 31 6.95 7.10 -1.95
N GLU A 32 7.69 7.42 -0.89
CA GLU A 32 9.14 7.29 -0.86
C GLU A 32 9.61 5.85 -1.13
N LYS A 33 8.92 4.86 -0.54
CA LYS A 33 9.23 3.44 -0.74
C LYS A 33 9.00 3.05 -2.21
N MET A 34 7.88 3.46 -2.78
CA MET A 34 7.50 3.09 -4.14
C MET A 34 8.36 3.80 -5.20
N GLU A 35 8.77 5.04 -4.99
CA GLU A 35 9.68 5.73 -5.91
C GLU A 35 11.06 5.08 -5.96
N LYS A 36 11.57 4.59 -4.81
CA LYS A 36 12.84 3.86 -4.74
C LYS A 36 12.78 2.53 -5.47
N GLU A 37 11.67 1.81 -5.33
CA GLU A 37 11.50 0.47 -5.89
C GLU A 37 11.08 0.49 -7.38
N PHE A 38 10.17 1.40 -7.75
CA PHE A 38 9.54 1.45 -9.06
C PHE A 38 9.80 2.79 -9.77
N LYS A 39 11.01 2.97 -10.30
CA LYS A 39 11.46 4.21 -10.97
C LYS A 39 10.56 4.74 -12.10
N LEU A 40 9.88 3.86 -12.83
CA LEU A 40 8.98 4.25 -13.92
C LEU A 40 7.52 4.39 -13.48
N GLY A 41 7.13 3.72 -12.40
CA GLY A 41 5.73 3.52 -12.00
C GLY A 41 5.44 2.06 -11.69
N ILE A 42 4.34 1.83 -10.98
CA ILE A 42 3.95 0.54 -10.42
C ILE A 42 3.21 -0.26 -11.50
N PRO A 43 3.76 -1.40 -11.98
CA PRO A 43 3.06 -2.24 -12.94
C PRO A 43 1.77 -2.81 -12.33
N ARG A 44 0.68 -2.86 -13.11
CA ARG A 44 -0.62 -3.34 -12.61
C ARG A 44 -0.58 -4.78 -12.07
N ASN A 45 0.26 -5.64 -12.65
CA ASN A 45 0.47 -7.01 -12.18
C ASN A 45 1.28 -7.09 -10.87
N LYS A 46 2.02 -6.04 -10.50
CA LYS A 46 2.77 -5.91 -9.26
C LYS A 46 2.06 -5.05 -8.22
N LEU A 47 0.96 -4.40 -8.57
CA LEU A 47 0.20 -3.51 -7.68
C LEU A 47 -0.15 -4.16 -6.33
N ARG A 48 -0.60 -5.42 -6.36
CA ARG A 48 -0.92 -6.15 -5.12
C ARG A 48 0.27 -6.32 -4.19
N TYR A 49 1.46 -6.50 -4.74
CA TYR A 49 2.69 -6.58 -3.95
C TYR A 49 3.11 -5.19 -3.44
N ALA A 50 3.09 -4.19 -4.32
CA ALA A 50 3.45 -2.81 -4.01
C ALA A 50 2.64 -2.22 -2.85
N THR A 51 1.34 -2.54 -2.78
CA THR A 51 0.43 -2.02 -1.76
C THR A 51 0.15 -3.03 -0.64
N ASP A 52 1.04 -4.00 -0.39
CA ASP A 52 0.88 -5.01 0.68
C ASP A 52 -0.50 -5.71 0.70
N GLY A 53 -1.11 -5.90 -0.48
CA GLY A 53 -2.39 -6.56 -0.67
C GLY A 53 -3.62 -5.66 -0.73
N PHE A 54 -3.53 -4.37 -0.43
CA PHE A 54 -4.69 -3.46 -0.38
C PHE A 54 -5.34 -3.22 -1.75
N LEU A 55 -4.56 -3.14 -2.83
CA LEU A 55 -5.06 -2.96 -4.19
C LEU A 55 -4.82 -4.22 -5.02
N ASN A 56 -5.83 -4.62 -5.79
CA ASN A 56 -5.73 -5.75 -6.72
C ASN A 56 -5.70 -5.26 -8.17
N GLY A 57 -4.74 -5.75 -8.95
CA GLY A 57 -4.60 -5.39 -10.37
C GLY A 57 -5.83 -5.72 -11.23
N ARG A 58 -6.58 -6.79 -10.92
CA ARG A 58 -7.83 -7.12 -11.61
C ARG A 58 -8.94 -6.13 -11.28
N THR A 59 -9.08 -5.77 -10.00
CA THR A 59 -10.05 -4.75 -9.58
C THR A 59 -9.72 -3.41 -10.23
N MET A 60 -8.44 -3.03 -10.26
CA MET A 60 -8.02 -1.79 -10.93
C MET A 60 -8.27 -1.83 -12.43
N ALA A 61 -8.12 -2.97 -13.10
CA ALA A 61 -8.48 -3.08 -14.52
C ALA A 61 -9.97 -2.78 -14.79
N ASN A 62 -10.87 -3.17 -13.88
CA ASN A 62 -12.29 -2.85 -14.00
C ASN A 62 -12.54 -1.36 -13.73
N ARG A 63 -11.96 -0.82 -12.66
CA ARG A 63 -12.04 0.61 -12.33
C ARG A 63 -11.47 1.49 -13.43
N ASP A 64 -10.42 1.02 -14.08
CA ASP A 64 -9.81 1.63 -15.24
C ASP A 64 -10.79 1.78 -16.41
N CYS A 65 -11.55 0.72 -16.71
CA CYS A 65 -12.59 0.75 -17.74
C CYS A 65 -13.75 1.68 -17.38
N GLU A 66 -14.04 1.83 -16.08
CA GLU A 66 -15.07 2.75 -15.57
C GLU A 66 -14.61 4.21 -15.49
N GLY A 67 -13.34 4.51 -15.80
CA GLY A 67 -12.77 5.85 -15.63
C GLY A 67 -12.56 6.26 -14.16
N ARG A 68 -12.61 5.31 -13.23
CA ARG A 68 -12.44 5.50 -11.77
C ARG A 68 -11.17 4.84 -11.25
N GLY A 69 -10.24 4.50 -12.14
CA GLY A 69 -8.97 3.86 -11.81
C GLY A 69 -7.96 4.85 -11.24
N ILE A 70 -6.72 4.38 -11.10
CA ILE A 70 -5.61 5.22 -10.66
C ILE A 70 -5.30 6.26 -11.76
N PRO A 71 -5.25 7.57 -11.43
CA PRO A 71 -4.99 8.61 -12.42
C PRO A 71 -3.58 8.52 -13.01
N GLY A 72 -3.42 9.05 -14.23
CA GLY A 72 -2.13 9.10 -14.91
C GLY A 72 -1.60 7.75 -15.38
N ARG A 73 -2.42 6.69 -15.39
CA ARG A 73 -2.01 5.38 -15.92
C ARG A 73 -1.41 5.50 -17.32
N PHE A 74 -0.37 4.72 -17.58
CA PHE A 74 0.28 4.66 -18.88
C PHE A 74 0.50 3.21 -19.31
N LYS A 75 0.70 3.03 -20.61
CA LYS A 75 0.82 1.72 -21.25
C LYS A 75 2.19 1.59 -21.90
N ILE A 76 2.87 0.48 -21.63
CA ILE A 76 4.14 0.09 -22.27
C ILE A 76 3.91 -1.28 -22.92
N GLY A 77 3.78 -1.30 -24.25
CA GLY A 77 3.45 -2.51 -24.99
C GLY A 77 2.13 -3.13 -24.52
N ARG A 78 2.17 -4.32 -23.93
CA ARG A 78 0.97 -5.02 -23.39
C ARG A 78 0.77 -4.79 -21.89
N GLN A 79 1.65 -4.04 -21.24
CA GLN A 79 1.61 -3.77 -19.80
C GLN A 79 1.02 -2.40 -19.51
N ILE A 80 0.31 -2.31 -18.39
CA ILE A 80 -0.22 -1.06 -17.82
C ILE A 80 0.50 -0.83 -16.51
N ALA A 81 0.90 0.41 -16.27
CA ALA A 81 1.52 0.85 -15.04
C ALA A 81 0.90 2.18 -14.57
N TYR A 82 1.08 2.46 -13.29
CA TYR A 82 0.56 3.65 -12.64
C TYR A 82 1.72 4.48 -12.10
N PRO A 83 1.70 5.82 -12.25
CA PRO A 83 2.65 6.67 -11.56
C PRO A 83 2.47 6.52 -10.05
N VAL A 84 3.56 6.66 -9.29
CA VAL A 84 3.53 6.57 -7.82
C VAL A 84 2.58 7.64 -7.27
N ASP A 85 2.72 8.88 -7.74
CA ASP A 85 1.87 10.00 -7.34
C ASP A 85 0.38 9.75 -7.60
N GLY A 86 0.03 9.21 -8.77
CA GLY A 86 -1.36 8.85 -9.07
C GLY A 86 -1.88 7.76 -8.13
N THR A 87 -1.02 6.81 -7.75
CA THR A 87 -1.37 5.75 -6.80
C THR A 87 -1.62 6.34 -5.40
N VAL A 88 -0.79 7.28 -4.96
CA VAL A 88 -0.95 8.02 -3.69
C VAL A 88 -2.26 8.81 -3.69
N GLU A 89 -2.55 9.52 -4.77
CA GLU A 89 -3.81 10.26 -4.95
C GLU A 89 -5.02 9.33 -4.86
N TYR A 90 -4.98 8.20 -5.55
CA TYR A 90 -6.04 7.19 -5.46
C TYR A 90 -6.21 6.65 -4.03
N LEU A 91 -5.11 6.29 -3.36
CA LEU A 91 -5.15 5.82 -1.98
C LEU A 91 -5.76 6.87 -1.04
N ARG A 92 -5.42 8.15 -1.22
CA ARG A 92 -6.01 9.26 -0.44
C ARG A 92 -7.54 9.30 -0.57
N THR A 93 -8.11 8.93 -1.72
CA THR A 93 -9.58 8.90 -1.90
C THR A 93 -10.30 7.74 -1.21
N ILE A 94 -9.60 6.62 -0.97
CA ILE A 94 -10.21 5.41 -0.40
C ILE A 94 -9.80 5.15 1.05
N LEU A 95 -8.71 5.77 1.53
CA LEU A 95 -8.29 5.67 2.91
C LEU A 95 -9.30 6.38 3.80
N THR A 96 -9.81 5.65 4.78
CA THR A 96 -10.63 6.17 5.87
C THR A 96 -9.92 5.83 7.17
N VAL A 97 -9.59 6.84 7.98
CA VAL A 97 -9.03 6.64 9.31
C VAL A 97 -10.21 6.37 10.25
N ALA A 98 -10.18 5.20 10.91
CA ALA A 98 -11.17 4.78 11.89
C ALA A 98 -10.67 4.99 13.31
#